data_AF-A0A6N3AHD7-F1
#
_entry.id   AF-A0A6N3AHD7-F1
#
_cell.length_a   1.000
_cell.length_b   1.000
_cell.length_c   1.000
_cell.angle_alpha   90.00
_cell.angle_beta   90.00
_cell.angle_gamma   90.00
#
_symmetry.space_group_name_H-M   'P 1'
#
loop_
_entity.id
_entity.type
_entity.pdbx_description
1 polymer ?
#
loop_
_entity_poly.entity_id
_entity_poly.type
_entity_poly.pdbx_seq_one_letter_code
_entity_poly.pdbx_strand_id
1 'polypeptide(L)'
;MGKKLVYYIDNRSIKISFILYALISLVVGITISVTAIALVDNYRINLNYKYEDMTTRYDIPENGSFIAKYNNDQTEYTIYNASQKKVCSFIVDYQKERPVQEYVYPNHVSYIEVSPNFTKQDRIIDTTLGMINIATIPVILSFSMMLCVTIFIKRKLARPIKLLTNAYSKIENKELDFTLYYPYKDEMGKLCLAFEKMKNCLYQNNQKMIRQFAEQRRLNAAFSHDLRTPLTLLKGHTTMLLSFIPKGLVSQQEVIDELSTMRKNVERLEKYVNAMTNLYRLEDIEIKKETINFNLLLKSLSDTTELLCTDIKYSIKTNCNNNENLFINLDIVVQIYENLLSNSIRYANSMIDIDISMKKQYLLISVSDDGCGFKDSDIERVTLPFYKSSQDTTTEHLGLGLNICKILCERHGGTLKIANNDKGGACVTAWIKIIDVDEK
;
A
#
# COMPACT_ATOMS: atom_id res chain seq x y z
N MET A 1 21.44 1.31 28.63
CA MET A 1 21.64 2.45 27.69
C MET A 1 21.52 2.04 26.21
N GLY A 2 22.20 0.98 25.75
CA GLY A 2 22.36 0.68 24.31
C GLY A 2 21.08 0.48 23.47
N LYS A 3 20.06 -0.26 23.95
CA LYS A 3 18.85 -0.55 23.15
C LYS A 3 18.03 0.71 22.78
N LYS A 4 17.94 1.70 23.69
CA LYS A 4 17.25 2.97 23.43
C LYS A 4 17.98 3.83 22.40
N LEU A 5 19.31 3.89 22.50
CA LEU A 5 20.14 4.63 21.54
C LEU A 5 20.02 4.02 20.15
N VAL A 6 20.08 2.69 20.05
CA VAL A 6 19.98 2.02 18.75
C VAL A 6 18.58 2.17 18.16
N TYR A 7 17.51 2.09 18.95
CA TYR A 7 16.15 2.38 18.47
C TYR A 7 16.03 3.81 17.95
N TYR A 8 16.61 4.78 18.65
CA TYR A 8 16.61 6.18 18.23
C TYR A 8 17.35 6.37 16.90
N ILE A 9 18.53 5.75 16.74
CA ILE A 9 19.28 5.77 15.48
C ILE A 9 18.48 5.07 14.37
N ASP A 10 17.90 3.90 14.64
CA ASP A 10 17.13 3.12 13.67
C ASP A 10 15.80 3.79 13.27
N ASN A 11 15.29 4.77 14.03
CA ASN A 11 14.10 5.54 13.67
C ASN A 11 14.38 6.82 12.86
N ARG A 12 15.65 7.19 12.65
CA ARG A 12 16.03 8.32 11.77
C ARG A 12 16.07 7.89 10.30
N SER A 13 16.18 8.86 9.40
CA SER A 13 16.36 8.58 7.97
C SER A 13 17.59 7.70 7.73
N ILE A 14 17.55 6.88 6.67
CA ILE A 14 18.64 5.96 6.31
C ILE A 14 19.99 6.70 6.29
N LYS A 15 20.03 7.91 5.70
CA LYS A 15 21.24 8.74 5.63
C LYS A 15 21.74 9.17 7.02
N ILE A 16 20.85 9.69 7.88
CA ILE A 16 21.24 10.14 9.23
C ILE A 16 21.67 8.96 10.09
N SER A 17 20.96 7.82 10.01
CA SER A 17 21.35 6.61 10.70
C SER A 17 22.74 6.17 10.28
N PHE A 18 23.04 6.12 8.98
CA PHE A 18 24.37 5.74 8.48
C PHE A 18 25.46 6.65 9.03
N ILE A 19 25.25 7.97 9.02
CA ILE A 19 26.20 8.93 9.58
C ILE A 19 26.44 8.66 11.07
N LEU A 20 25.39 8.40 11.86
CA LEU A 20 25.52 8.10 13.29
C LEU A 20 26.24 6.78 13.54
N TYR A 21 25.95 5.73 12.77
CA TYR A 21 26.67 4.45 12.84
C TYR A 21 28.15 4.63 12.51
N ALA A 22 28.47 5.39 11.45
CA ALA A 22 29.85 5.68 11.03
C ALA A 22 30.60 6.50 12.09
N LEU A 23 29.98 7.52 12.70
CA LEU A 23 30.57 8.31 13.78
C LEU A 23 30.88 7.44 15.01
N ILE A 24 29.96 6.57 15.42
CA ILE A 24 30.19 5.65 16.55
C ILE A 24 31.33 4.69 16.22
N SER A 25 31.35 4.12 15.02
CA SER A 25 32.41 3.23 14.54
C SER A 25 33.77 3.91 14.47
N LEU A 26 33.81 5.18 14.06
CA LEU A 26 35.02 5.99 14.03
C LEU A 26 35.56 6.22 15.45
N VAL A 27 34.71 6.66 16.39
CA VAL A 27 35.12 6.87 17.79
C VAL A 27 35.63 5.57 18.40
N VAL A 28 34.92 4.46 18.23
CA VAL A 28 35.35 3.15 18.72
C VAL A 28 36.68 2.76 18.08
N GLY A 29 36.82 2.89 16.75
CA GLY A 29 38.05 2.56 16.05
C GLY A 29 39.25 3.39 16.50
N ILE A 30 39.06 4.70 16.72
CA ILE A 30 40.11 5.59 17.25
C ILE A 30 40.49 5.18 18.67
N THR A 31 39.51 4.93 19.55
CA THR A 31 39.82 4.52 20.94
C THR A 31 40.62 3.22 20.98
N ILE A 32 40.23 2.21 20.19
CA ILE A 32 40.97 0.94 20.09
C ILE A 32 42.38 1.19 19.53
N SER A 33 42.51 2.01 18.49
CA SER A 33 43.80 2.33 17.88
C SER A 33 44.75 3.01 18.86
N VAL A 34 44.27 4.02 19.59
CA VAL A 34 45.06 4.73 20.62
C VAL A 34 45.49 3.77 21.72
N THR A 35 44.59 2.91 22.20
CA THR A 35 44.96 1.90 23.22
C THR A 35 45.98 0.88 22.71
N ALA A 36 45.87 0.45 21.46
CA ALA A 36 46.79 -0.51 20.86
C ALA A 36 48.19 0.10 20.66
N ILE A 37 48.25 1.33 20.15
CA ILE A 37 49.51 2.07 19.98
C ILE A 37 50.18 2.30 21.33
N ALA A 38 49.42 2.73 22.36
CA ALA A 38 49.97 2.94 23.69
C ALA A 38 50.58 1.67 24.29
N LEU A 39 49.98 0.50 24.04
CA LEU A 39 50.54 -0.79 24.48
C LEU A 39 51.85 -1.13 23.78
N VAL A 40 51.92 -0.91 22.47
CA VAL A 40 53.14 -1.14 21.68
C VAL A 40 54.25 -0.16 22.08
N ASP A 41 53.92 1.12 22.22
CA ASP A 41 54.88 2.15 22.64
C ASP A 41 55.40 1.91 24.05
N ASN A 42 54.55 1.47 24.99
CA ASN A 42 55.01 1.09 26.33
C ASN A 42 56.08 -0.02 26.27
N TYR A 43 55.92 -1.01 25.37
CA TYR A 43 56.93 -2.05 25.20
C TYR A 43 58.22 -1.49 24.60
N ARG A 44 58.13 -0.64 23.58
CA ARG A 44 59.31 0.01 22.96
C ARG A 44 60.05 0.91 23.95
N ILE A 45 59.33 1.65 24.78
CA ILE A 45 59.89 2.49 25.85
C ILE A 45 60.61 1.62 26.88
N ASN A 46 60.01 0.52 27.34
CA ASN A 46 60.67 -0.40 28.26
C ASN A 46 61.93 -1.03 27.65
N LEU A 47 61.91 -1.32 26.34
CA LEU A 47 63.09 -1.77 25.62
C LEU A 47 64.18 -0.69 25.59
N ASN A 48 63.83 0.58 25.38
CA ASN A 48 64.79 1.68 25.48
C ASN A 48 65.38 1.82 26.89
N TYR A 49 64.54 1.81 27.94
CA TYR A 49 65.01 1.89 29.34
C TYR A 49 65.97 0.77 29.70
N LYS A 50 65.76 -0.46 29.20
CA LYS A 50 66.71 -1.57 29.36
C LYS A 50 68.12 -1.21 28.88
N TYR A 51 68.26 -0.48 27.78
CA TYR A 51 69.57 -0.08 27.25
C TYR A 51 70.09 1.21 27.89
N GLU A 52 69.20 2.07 28.36
CA GLU A 52 69.55 3.24 29.19
C GLU A 52 70.17 2.79 30.51
N ASP A 53 69.59 1.81 31.20
CA ASP A 53 70.12 1.22 32.44
C ASP A 53 71.48 0.53 32.27
N MET A 54 71.83 0.12 31.04
CA MET A 54 73.14 -0.45 30.70
C MET A 54 74.17 0.62 30.31
N THR A 55 73.79 1.90 30.32
CA THR A 55 74.68 3.01 29.97
C THR A 55 75.75 3.18 31.03
N THR A 56 77.00 3.26 30.60
CA THR A 56 78.12 3.54 31.49
C THR A 56 78.43 5.03 31.46
N ARG A 57 78.49 5.64 32.64
CA ARG A 57 78.83 7.06 32.81
C ARG A 57 80.28 7.21 33.24
N TYR A 58 81.01 8.07 32.54
CA TYR A 58 82.39 8.45 32.86
C TYR A 58 82.43 9.92 33.26
N ASP A 59 82.62 10.19 34.55
CA ASP A 59 82.73 11.55 35.06
C ASP A 59 84.09 12.16 34.73
N ILE A 60 84.06 13.41 34.26
CA ILE A 60 85.22 14.27 34.06
C ILE A 60 85.39 15.08 35.36
N PRO A 61 86.53 14.95 36.06
CA PRO A 61 86.78 15.69 37.31
C PRO A 61 86.65 17.21 37.14
N GLU A 62 86.40 17.94 38.23
CA GLU A 62 86.35 19.40 38.23
C GLU A 62 87.65 20.01 37.64
N ASN A 63 87.49 20.95 36.70
CA ASN A 63 88.57 21.54 35.89
C ASN A 63 89.43 20.51 35.11
N GLY A 64 88.94 19.29 34.96
CA GLY A 64 89.52 18.27 34.10
C GLY A 64 89.20 18.52 32.62
N SER A 65 89.88 17.77 31.76
CA SER A 65 89.65 17.79 30.31
C SER A 65 89.64 16.38 29.76
N PHE A 66 89.03 16.17 28.61
CA PHE A 66 89.13 14.90 27.88
C PHE A 66 89.71 15.13 26.49
N ILE A 67 90.29 14.07 25.92
CA ILE A 67 90.71 14.02 24.52
C ILE A 67 89.99 12.84 23.89
N ALA A 68 89.28 13.08 22.79
CA ALA A 68 88.67 12.06 21.95
C ALA A 68 89.48 11.89 20.66
N LYS A 69 89.98 10.67 20.42
CA LYS A 69 90.64 10.31 19.16
C LYS A 69 89.67 9.50 18.31
N TYR A 70 89.19 10.11 17.24
CA TYR A 70 88.21 9.51 16.33
C TYR A 70 88.90 8.64 15.27
N ASN A 71 88.51 7.37 15.20
CA ASN A 71 88.81 6.45 14.10
C ASN A 71 87.50 6.04 13.40
N ASN A 72 87.60 5.34 12.27
CA ASN A 72 86.41 4.93 11.48
C ASN A 72 85.43 4.05 12.26
N ASP A 73 85.92 3.15 13.11
CA ASP A 73 85.09 2.15 13.81
C ASP A 73 85.06 2.33 15.35
N GLN A 74 85.85 3.25 15.88
CA GLN A 74 85.93 3.47 17.33
C GLN A 74 86.36 4.90 17.69
N THR A 75 86.04 5.34 18.90
CA THR A 75 86.66 6.51 19.51
C THR A 75 87.34 6.14 20.81
N GLU A 76 88.61 6.54 20.94
CA GLU A 76 89.35 6.40 22.19
C GLU A 76 89.24 7.70 23.00
N TYR A 77 88.64 7.62 24.18
CA TYR A 77 88.56 8.71 25.13
C TYR A 77 89.66 8.57 26.17
N THR A 78 90.32 9.68 26.51
CA THR A 78 91.21 9.78 27.67
C THR A 78 90.81 10.98 28.51
N ILE A 79 90.49 10.75 29.79
CA ILE A 79 90.11 11.78 30.76
C ILE A 79 91.32 12.16 31.61
N TYR A 80 91.50 13.46 31.81
CA TYR A 80 92.57 14.06 32.62
C TYR A 80 91.98 14.89 33.75
N ASN A 81 92.67 14.94 34.90
CA ASN A 81 92.33 15.84 36.00
C ASN A 81 92.90 17.26 35.80
N ALA A 82 92.60 18.19 36.71
CA ALA A 82 93.08 19.57 36.67
C ALA A 82 94.61 19.73 36.60
N SER A 83 95.39 18.70 36.99
CA SER A 83 96.86 18.68 36.92
C SER A 83 97.40 18.00 35.66
N GLN A 84 96.57 17.79 34.64
CA GLN A 84 96.88 17.06 33.40
C GLN A 84 97.34 15.60 33.60
N LYS A 85 97.03 14.98 34.74
CA LYS A 85 97.31 13.56 34.96
C LYS A 85 96.15 12.73 34.43
N LYS A 86 96.47 11.69 33.66
CA LYS A 86 95.50 10.71 33.13
C LYS A 86 94.75 10.03 34.29
N VAL A 87 93.42 10.10 34.24
CA VAL A 87 92.50 9.51 35.23
C VAL A 87 92.01 8.17 34.74
N CYS A 88 91.43 8.13 33.53
CA CYS A 88 90.98 6.91 32.90
C CYS A 88 91.02 7.04 31.38
N SER A 89 90.92 5.91 30.69
CA SER A 89 90.77 5.85 29.25
C SER A 89 89.93 4.64 28.88
N PHE A 90 89.05 4.84 27.91
CA PHE A 90 88.12 3.83 27.43
C PHE A 90 87.93 3.98 25.91
N ILE A 91 87.54 2.90 25.27
CA ILE A 91 87.32 2.85 23.81
C ILE A 91 85.84 2.58 23.60
N VAL A 92 85.21 3.42 22.79
CA VAL A 92 83.83 3.21 22.33
C VAL A 92 83.90 2.59 20.94
N ASP A 93 83.61 1.30 20.85
CA ASP A 93 83.49 0.54 19.60
C ASP A 93 82.12 0.83 18.98
N TYR A 94 82.08 1.52 17.84
CA TYR A 94 80.84 1.94 17.19
C TYR A 94 79.93 0.78 16.75
N GLN A 95 80.46 -0.43 16.65
CA GLN A 95 79.64 -1.61 16.36
C GLN A 95 78.84 -2.08 17.59
N LYS A 96 79.32 -1.78 18.80
CA LYS A 96 78.75 -2.26 20.07
C LYS A 96 78.12 -1.16 20.91
N GLU A 97 78.67 0.03 20.88
CA GLU A 97 78.34 1.14 21.77
C GLU A 97 78.31 2.46 21.00
N ARG A 98 77.65 3.46 21.57
CA ARG A 98 77.61 4.81 21.03
C ARG A 98 77.77 5.83 22.16
N PRO A 99 78.55 6.90 21.96
CA PRO A 99 78.55 8.01 22.90
C PRO A 99 77.24 8.78 22.76
N VAL A 100 76.56 9.06 23.87
CA VAL A 100 75.21 9.66 23.85
C VAL A 100 75.25 11.17 24.07
N GLN A 101 75.96 11.68 25.08
CA GLN A 101 76.00 13.11 25.43
C GLN A 101 77.35 13.55 26.03
N GLU A 102 77.84 14.72 25.60
CA GLU A 102 78.96 15.47 26.21
C GLU A 102 78.39 16.75 26.83
N TYR A 103 78.28 16.83 28.16
CA TYR A 103 77.87 18.07 28.84
C TYR A 103 79.07 18.76 29.45
N VAL A 104 79.42 19.94 28.93
CA VAL A 104 80.46 20.79 29.52
C VAL A 104 79.83 22.08 30.01
N TYR A 105 79.61 22.18 31.32
CA TYR A 105 79.16 23.42 31.95
C TYR A 105 80.37 24.25 32.39
N PRO A 106 80.32 25.59 32.28
CA PRO A 106 81.41 26.45 32.74
C PRO A 106 81.81 26.26 34.21
N ASN A 107 80.87 25.78 35.06
CA ASN A 107 81.05 25.65 36.53
C ASN A 107 80.54 24.29 37.10
N HIS A 108 80.39 23.21 36.31
CA HIS A 108 79.92 21.90 36.80
C HIS A 108 80.63 20.69 36.19
N VAL A 109 80.57 19.57 36.92
CA VAL A 109 81.10 18.24 36.55
C VAL A 109 80.59 17.85 35.16
N SER A 110 81.51 17.67 34.22
CA SER A 110 81.22 17.18 32.88
C SER A 110 81.26 15.66 32.89
N TYR A 111 80.49 14.98 32.05
CA TYR A 111 80.55 13.51 31.95
C TYR A 111 80.29 13.05 30.52
N ILE A 112 80.74 11.82 30.22
CA ILE A 112 80.53 11.15 28.96
C ILE A 112 79.71 9.88 29.24
N GLU A 113 78.54 9.78 28.61
CA GLU A 113 77.70 8.58 28.66
C GLU A 113 77.92 7.72 27.42
N VAL A 114 78.19 6.44 27.65
CA VAL A 114 78.37 5.43 26.61
C VAL A 114 77.27 4.40 26.75
N SER A 115 76.35 4.39 25.79
CA SER A 115 75.23 3.44 25.78
C SER A 115 75.49 2.31 24.79
N PRO A 116 75.14 1.07 25.13
CA PRO A 116 75.20 -0.03 24.18
C PRO A 116 74.21 0.16 23.02
N ASN A 117 74.62 -0.25 21.83
CA ASN A 117 73.74 -0.37 20.68
C ASN A 117 72.77 -1.54 20.88
N PHE A 118 71.57 -1.42 20.31
CA PHE A 118 70.63 -2.54 20.27
C PHE A 118 71.27 -3.77 19.62
N THR A 119 71.10 -4.91 20.28
CA THR A 119 71.43 -6.22 19.69
C THR A 119 70.67 -6.39 18.37
N LYS A 120 71.18 -7.24 17.46
CA LYS A 120 70.50 -7.50 16.17
C LYS A 120 69.04 -7.93 16.36
N GLN A 121 68.76 -8.71 17.40
CA GLN A 121 67.41 -9.15 17.74
C GLN A 121 66.53 -7.98 18.22
N ASP A 122 66.99 -7.22 19.22
CA ASP A 122 66.21 -6.10 19.77
C ASP A 122 65.99 -4.98 18.74
N ARG A 123 66.93 -4.77 17.83
CA ARG A 123 66.77 -3.84 16.69
C ARG A 123 65.66 -4.29 15.72
N ILE A 124 65.59 -5.58 15.41
CA ILE A 124 64.51 -6.14 14.58
C ILE A 124 63.17 -6.02 15.30
N ILE A 125 63.14 -6.28 16.62
CA ILE A 125 61.92 -6.12 17.43
C ILE A 125 61.45 -4.67 17.41
N ASP A 126 62.32 -3.69 17.69
CA ASP A 126 61.93 -2.27 17.68
C ASP A 126 61.42 -1.82 16.31
N THR A 127 62.12 -2.22 15.23
CA THR A 127 61.74 -1.86 13.86
C THR A 127 60.38 -2.49 13.48
N THR A 128 60.13 -3.75 13.86
CA THR A 128 58.86 -4.42 13.59
C THR A 128 57.70 -3.81 14.37
N LEU A 129 57.91 -3.46 15.64
CA LEU A 129 56.91 -2.74 16.45
C LEU A 129 56.60 -1.35 15.88
N GLY A 130 57.61 -0.63 15.38
CA GLY A 130 57.40 0.64 14.67
C GLY A 130 56.52 0.49 13.42
N MET A 131 56.76 -0.55 12.60
CA MET A 131 55.90 -0.85 11.45
C MET A 131 54.47 -1.22 11.87
N ILE A 132 54.31 -1.98 12.96
CA ILE A 132 53.00 -2.34 13.52
C ILE A 132 52.23 -1.08 13.92
N ASN A 133 52.85 -0.10 14.60
CA ASN A 133 52.18 1.15 14.97
C ASN A 133 51.63 1.92 13.77
N ILE A 134 52.42 2.03 12.69
CA ILE A 134 52.00 2.71 11.46
C ILE A 134 50.81 1.98 10.81
N ALA A 135 50.84 0.63 10.79
CA ALA A 135 49.77 -0.18 10.21
C ALA A 135 48.50 -0.26 11.09
N THR A 136 48.62 -0.02 12.40
CA THR A 136 47.54 -0.24 13.37
C THR A 136 46.31 0.62 13.08
N ILE A 137 46.48 1.93 12.84
CA ILE A 137 45.37 2.86 12.57
C ILE A 137 44.57 2.45 11.33
N PRO A 138 45.17 2.31 10.12
CA PRO A 138 44.40 2.00 8.92
C PRO A 138 43.72 0.62 9.01
N VAL A 139 44.35 -0.37 9.63
CA VAL A 139 43.77 -1.72 9.77
C VAL A 139 42.56 -1.70 10.70
N ILE A 140 42.68 -1.10 11.89
CA ILE A 140 41.60 -1.07 12.88
C ILE A 140 40.43 -0.23 12.38
N LEU A 141 40.70 0.94 11.78
CA LEU A 141 39.64 1.79 11.22
C LEU A 141 38.91 1.09 10.07
N SER A 142 39.63 0.41 9.17
CA SER A 142 39.02 -0.34 8.07
C SER A 142 38.13 -1.47 8.59
N PHE A 143 38.61 -2.23 9.58
CA PHE A 143 37.83 -3.31 10.18
C PHE A 143 36.58 -2.78 10.91
N SER A 144 36.73 -1.70 11.69
CA SER A 144 35.62 -1.05 12.38
C SER A 144 34.53 -0.59 11.39
N MET A 145 34.95 0.06 10.29
CA MET A 145 34.03 0.53 9.26
C MET A 145 33.32 -0.62 8.53
N MET A 146 34.03 -1.71 8.23
CA MET A 146 33.44 -2.90 7.61
C MET A 146 32.38 -3.54 8.51
N LEU A 147 32.65 -3.62 9.81
CA LEU A 147 31.69 -4.11 10.80
C LEU A 147 30.46 -3.18 10.90
N CYS A 148 30.69 -1.86 10.91
CA CYS A 148 29.65 -0.85 10.89
C CYS A 148 28.70 -0.99 9.71
N VAL A 149 29.24 -1.07 8.49
CA VAL A 149 28.47 -1.26 7.25
C VAL A 149 27.64 -2.55 7.31
N THR A 150 28.22 -3.64 7.79
CA THR A 150 27.54 -4.93 7.92
C THR A 150 26.35 -4.86 8.89
N ILE A 151 26.55 -4.24 10.06
CA ILE A 151 25.49 -4.04 11.06
C ILE A 151 24.39 -3.13 10.50
N PHE A 152 24.76 -2.06 9.83
CA PHE A 152 23.84 -1.12 9.20
C PHE A 152 22.97 -1.82 8.16
N ILE A 153 23.57 -2.52 7.18
CA ILE A 153 22.83 -3.24 6.14
C ILE A 153 21.86 -4.23 6.77
N LYS A 154 22.33 -5.07 7.71
CA LYS A 154 21.51 -6.11 8.32
C LYS A 154 20.29 -5.55 9.06
N ARG A 155 20.45 -4.43 9.77
CA ARG A 155 19.39 -3.83 10.59
C ARG A 155 18.45 -2.93 9.81
N LYS A 156 19.00 -2.01 9.01
CA LYS A 156 18.24 -0.97 8.31
C LYS A 156 17.68 -1.40 6.97
N LEU A 157 18.39 -2.24 6.21
CA LEU A 157 18.02 -2.57 4.83
C LEU A 157 17.50 -4.00 4.71
N ALA A 158 18.25 -5.00 5.17
CA ALA A 158 17.93 -6.40 4.94
C ALA A 158 16.62 -6.85 5.62
N ARG A 159 16.33 -6.35 6.82
CA ARG A 159 15.11 -6.69 7.56
C ARG A 159 13.82 -6.20 6.86
N PRO A 160 13.64 -4.90 6.52
CA PRO A 160 12.44 -4.46 5.80
C PRO A 160 12.33 -5.08 4.42
N ILE A 161 13.45 -5.27 3.69
CA ILE A 161 13.44 -5.96 2.39
C ILE A 161 12.88 -7.37 2.55
N LYS A 162 13.35 -8.15 3.53
CA LYS A 162 12.81 -9.50 3.79
C LYS A 162 11.32 -9.49 4.13
N LEU A 163 10.84 -8.50 4.89
CA LEU A 163 9.41 -8.35 5.18
C LEU A 163 8.60 -8.09 3.91
N LEU A 164 9.08 -7.21 3.03
CA LEU A 164 8.45 -6.93 1.74
C LEU A 164 8.45 -8.16 0.82
N THR A 165 9.56 -8.89 0.74
CA THR A 165 9.65 -10.12 -0.06
C THR A 165 8.67 -11.19 0.44
N ASN A 166 8.57 -11.38 1.76
CA ASN A 166 7.61 -12.31 2.35
C ASN A 166 6.16 -11.89 2.08
N ALA A 167 5.86 -10.58 2.21
CA ALA A 167 4.54 -10.03 1.91
C ALA A 167 4.18 -10.20 0.43
N TYR A 168 5.14 -9.99 -0.48
CA TYR A 168 4.95 -10.24 -1.91
C TYR A 168 4.62 -11.71 -2.20
N SER A 169 5.36 -12.66 -1.62
CA SER A 169 5.10 -14.09 -1.81
C SER A 169 3.71 -14.52 -1.33
N LYS A 170 3.19 -13.89 -0.25
CA LYS A 170 1.79 -14.10 0.17
C LYS A 170 0.78 -13.60 -0.87
N ILE A 171 1.01 -12.41 -1.43
CA ILE A 171 0.15 -11.85 -2.49
C ILE A 171 0.18 -12.74 -3.75
N GLU A 172 1.35 -13.25 -4.13
CA GLU A 172 1.51 -14.19 -5.26
C GLU A 172 0.68 -15.46 -5.05
N ASN A 173 0.63 -15.97 -3.82
CA ASN A 173 -0.21 -17.11 -3.42
C ASN A 173 -1.70 -16.75 -3.20
N LYS A 174 -2.13 -15.54 -3.59
CA LYS A 174 -3.50 -15.00 -3.41
C LYS A 174 -3.95 -14.87 -1.95
N GLU A 175 -3.01 -14.90 -1.00
CA GLU A 175 -3.27 -14.65 0.42
C GLU A 175 -3.17 -13.14 0.68
N LEU A 176 -4.30 -12.45 0.75
CA LEU A 176 -4.37 -10.99 1.00
C LEU A 176 -4.70 -10.64 2.46
N ASP A 177 -5.04 -11.64 3.27
CA ASP A 177 -5.42 -11.50 4.68
C ASP A 177 -4.19 -11.54 5.60
N PHE A 178 -3.34 -10.53 5.46
CA PHE A 178 -2.22 -10.30 6.35
C PHE A 178 -1.97 -8.81 6.52
N THR A 179 -1.16 -8.47 7.52
CA THR A 179 -0.73 -7.10 7.81
C THR A 179 0.80 -7.00 7.72
N LEU A 180 1.28 -5.96 7.03
CA LEU A 180 2.69 -5.64 6.96
C LEU A 180 3.03 -4.56 8.00
N TYR A 181 3.60 -4.96 9.14
CA TYR A 181 4.02 -4.03 10.18
C TYR A 181 5.54 -3.79 10.16
N TYR A 182 5.92 -2.52 10.09
CA TYR A 182 7.30 -2.07 10.27
C TYR A 182 7.35 -0.91 11.28
N PRO A 183 8.13 -1.02 12.37
CA PRO A 183 8.02 -0.12 13.52
C PRO A 183 8.69 1.25 13.35
N TYR A 184 9.52 1.44 12.33
CA TYR A 184 10.27 2.68 12.14
C TYR A 184 9.62 3.58 11.09
N LYS A 185 9.73 4.90 11.27
CA LYS A 185 9.13 5.92 10.39
C LYS A 185 10.10 6.50 9.35
N ASP A 186 11.11 5.74 8.99
CA ASP A 186 12.11 6.10 7.99
C ASP A 186 11.60 5.85 6.56
N GLU A 187 12.48 5.98 5.57
CA GLU A 187 12.16 5.74 4.16
C GLU A 187 11.66 4.31 3.91
N MET A 188 12.21 3.30 4.61
CA MET A 188 11.73 1.91 4.51
C MET A 188 10.34 1.76 5.14
N GLY A 189 10.06 2.44 6.25
CA GLY A 189 8.73 2.49 6.84
C GLY A 189 7.69 3.11 5.92
N LYS A 190 8.03 4.20 5.22
CA LYS A 190 7.16 4.77 4.18
C LYS A 190 6.90 3.79 3.05
N LEU A 191 7.91 3.05 2.61
CA LEU A 191 7.77 2.02 1.57
C LEU A 191 6.88 0.86 2.04
N CYS A 192 7.06 0.35 3.26
CA CYS A 192 6.20 -0.67 3.84
C CYS A 192 4.74 -0.18 3.95
N LEU A 193 4.52 1.08 4.36
CA LEU A 193 3.18 1.66 4.42
C LEU A 193 2.53 1.79 3.03
N ALA A 194 3.30 2.20 2.02
CA ALA A 194 2.80 2.25 0.63
C ALA A 194 2.42 0.85 0.12
N PHE A 195 3.24 -0.16 0.42
CA PHE A 195 2.96 -1.55 0.07
C PHE A 195 1.70 -2.07 0.77
N GLU A 196 1.52 -1.78 2.06
CA GLU A 196 0.31 -2.13 2.82
C GLU A 196 -0.95 -1.48 2.21
N LYS A 197 -0.88 -0.20 1.82
CA LYS A 197 -1.98 0.47 1.10
C LYS A 197 -2.30 -0.20 -0.24
N MET A 198 -1.29 -0.56 -1.02
CA MET A 198 -1.46 -1.29 -2.28
C MET A 198 -2.15 -2.64 -2.06
N LYS A 199 -1.69 -3.43 -1.07
CA LYS A 199 -2.32 -4.71 -0.69
C LYS A 199 -3.78 -4.52 -0.29
N ASN A 200 -4.11 -3.50 0.50
CA ASN A 200 -5.48 -3.22 0.91
C ASN A 200 -6.38 -2.81 -0.27
N CYS A 201 -5.85 -2.03 -1.22
CA CYS A 201 -6.55 -1.72 -2.47
C CYS A 201 -6.83 -3.00 -3.29
N LEU A 202 -5.83 -3.89 -3.43
CA LEU A 202 -6.00 -5.18 -4.10
C LEU A 202 -7.06 -6.05 -3.41
N TYR A 203 -7.06 -6.10 -2.08
CA TYR A 203 -8.06 -6.84 -1.30
C TYR A 203 -9.48 -6.33 -1.54
N GLN A 204 -9.68 -5.01 -1.47
CA GLN A 204 -10.98 -4.39 -1.71
C GLN A 204 -11.47 -4.61 -3.15
N ASN A 205 -10.58 -4.45 -4.14
CA ASN A 205 -10.91 -4.70 -5.54
C ASN A 205 -11.27 -6.16 -5.80
N ASN A 206 -10.55 -7.10 -5.19
CA ASN A 206 -10.84 -8.53 -5.31
C ASN A 206 -12.22 -8.86 -4.71
N GLN A 207 -12.56 -8.33 -3.53
CA GLN A 207 -13.89 -8.50 -2.94
C GLN A 207 -15.00 -7.92 -3.83
N LYS A 208 -14.80 -6.71 -4.37
CA LYS A 208 -15.76 -6.08 -5.28
C LYS A 208 -15.99 -6.94 -6.52
N MET A 209 -14.91 -7.43 -7.12
CA MET A 209 -14.95 -8.31 -8.28
C MET A 209 -15.71 -9.62 -7.99
N ILE A 210 -15.44 -10.26 -6.84
CA ILE A 210 -16.16 -11.49 -6.44
C ILE A 210 -17.66 -11.23 -6.30
N ARG A 211 -18.06 -10.12 -5.68
CA ARG A 211 -19.47 -9.76 -5.54
C ARG A 211 -20.14 -9.54 -6.88
N GLN A 212 -19.51 -8.80 -7.79
CA GLN A 212 -20.01 -8.58 -9.15
C GLN A 212 -20.16 -9.88 -9.92
N PHE A 213 -19.17 -10.79 -9.86
CA PHE A 213 -19.29 -12.11 -10.49
C PHE A 213 -20.41 -12.96 -9.90
N ALA A 214 -20.61 -12.90 -8.57
CA ALA A 214 -21.69 -13.62 -7.91
C ALA A 214 -23.07 -13.09 -8.35
N GLU A 215 -23.22 -11.77 -8.44
CA GLU A 215 -24.44 -11.12 -8.94
C GLU A 215 -24.70 -11.51 -10.40
N GLN A 216 -23.71 -11.38 -11.28
CA GLN A 216 -23.81 -11.76 -12.70
C GLN A 216 -24.18 -13.25 -12.88
N ARG A 217 -23.58 -14.14 -12.08
CA ARG A 217 -23.97 -15.56 -12.08
C ARG A 217 -25.43 -15.77 -11.67
N ARG A 218 -25.90 -15.02 -10.68
CA ARG A 218 -27.29 -15.07 -10.22
C ARG A 218 -28.26 -14.58 -11.30
N LEU A 219 -27.91 -13.50 -12.01
CA LEU A 219 -28.67 -12.98 -13.16
C LEU A 219 -28.77 -14.03 -14.27
N ASN A 220 -27.64 -14.61 -14.66
CA ASN A 220 -27.58 -15.63 -15.71
C ASN A 220 -28.38 -16.89 -15.33
N ALA A 221 -28.36 -17.29 -14.07
CA ALA A 221 -29.14 -18.42 -13.58
C ALA A 221 -30.66 -18.15 -13.64
N ALA A 222 -31.10 -16.97 -13.18
CA ALA A 222 -32.50 -16.56 -13.26
C ALA A 222 -33.00 -16.50 -14.72
N PHE A 223 -32.19 -15.91 -15.60
CA PHE A 223 -32.50 -15.85 -17.03
C PHE A 223 -32.61 -17.25 -17.67
N SER A 224 -31.67 -18.15 -17.37
CA SER A 224 -31.68 -19.51 -17.90
C SER A 224 -32.90 -20.31 -17.46
N HIS A 225 -33.38 -20.08 -16.23
CA HIS A 225 -34.59 -20.69 -15.71
C HIS A 225 -35.83 -20.21 -16.50
N ASP A 226 -35.96 -18.91 -16.68
CA ASP A 226 -37.14 -18.30 -17.28
C ASP A 226 -37.24 -18.53 -18.80
N LEU A 227 -36.12 -18.75 -19.50
CA LEU A 227 -36.13 -19.21 -20.89
C LEU A 227 -36.55 -20.68 -21.04
N ARG A 228 -36.24 -21.53 -20.06
CA ARG A 228 -36.48 -22.98 -20.16
C ARG A 228 -37.98 -23.29 -20.22
N THR A 229 -38.79 -22.57 -19.46
CA THR A 229 -40.24 -22.76 -19.39
C THR A 229 -40.93 -22.59 -20.75
N PRO A 230 -40.86 -21.43 -21.44
CA PRO A 230 -41.47 -21.26 -22.76
C PRO A 230 -40.87 -22.18 -23.83
N LEU A 231 -39.57 -22.51 -23.77
CA LEU A 231 -38.96 -23.50 -24.66
C LEU A 231 -39.54 -24.91 -24.47
N THR A 232 -39.81 -25.30 -23.22
CA THR A 232 -40.42 -26.59 -22.89
C THR A 232 -41.86 -26.64 -23.38
N LEU A 233 -42.62 -25.56 -23.22
CA LEU A 233 -43.98 -25.44 -23.74
C LEU A 233 -43.99 -25.52 -25.27
N LEU A 234 -43.16 -24.74 -25.97
CA LEU A 234 -43.02 -24.81 -27.43
C LEU A 234 -42.72 -26.22 -27.91
N LYS A 235 -41.81 -26.93 -27.24
CA LYS A 235 -41.50 -28.33 -27.54
C LYS A 235 -42.70 -29.25 -27.29
N GLY A 236 -43.46 -29.02 -26.22
CA GLY A 236 -44.68 -29.76 -25.90
C GLY A 236 -45.75 -29.60 -26.98
N HIS A 237 -46.10 -28.36 -27.32
CA HIS A 237 -47.10 -28.04 -28.34
C HIS A 237 -46.71 -28.59 -29.72
N THR A 238 -45.46 -28.42 -30.14
CA THR A 238 -44.95 -29.01 -31.40
C THR A 238 -45.00 -30.54 -31.38
N THR A 239 -44.61 -31.19 -30.28
CA THR A 239 -44.67 -32.66 -30.16
C THR A 239 -46.11 -33.18 -30.21
N MET A 240 -47.04 -32.49 -29.53
CA MET A 240 -48.47 -32.82 -29.55
C MET A 240 -49.04 -32.72 -30.96
N LEU A 241 -48.84 -31.58 -31.64
CA LEU A 241 -49.33 -31.37 -33.00
C LEU A 241 -48.75 -32.39 -33.99
N LEU A 242 -47.45 -32.69 -33.92
CA LEU A 242 -46.81 -33.72 -34.74
C LEU A 242 -47.38 -35.13 -34.50
N SER A 243 -47.90 -35.42 -33.31
CA SER A 243 -48.51 -36.72 -32.99
C SER A 243 -49.98 -36.81 -33.37
N PHE A 244 -50.74 -35.72 -33.19
CA PHE A 244 -52.21 -35.75 -33.28
C PHE A 244 -52.73 -35.38 -34.67
N ILE A 245 -52.05 -34.50 -35.41
CA ILE A 245 -52.43 -34.14 -36.79
C ILE A 245 -52.49 -35.37 -37.70
N PRO A 246 -51.46 -36.25 -37.77
CA PRO A 246 -51.51 -37.42 -38.66
C PRO A 246 -52.60 -38.44 -38.29
N LYS A 247 -53.05 -38.43 -37.02
CA LYS A 247 -54.07 -39.34 -36.49
C LYS A 247 -55.49 -38.78 -36.61
N GLY A 248 -55.65 -37.55 -37.10
CA GLY A 248 -56.95 -36.86 -37.16
C GLY A 248 -57.56 -36.62 -35.77
N LEU A 249 -56.74 -36.54 -34.72
CA LEU A 249 -57.19 -36.40 -33.32
C LEU A 249 -57.43 -34.95 -32.89
N VAL A 250 -57.12 -33.99 -33.76
CA VAL A 250 -57.32 -32.55 -33.53
C VAL A 250 -57.96 -31.93 -34.76
N SER A 251 -58.88 -31.00 -34.53
CA SER A 251 -59.53 -30.20 -35.55
C SER A 251 -58.59 -29.12 -36.11
N GLN A 252 -58.90 -28.59 -37.29
CA GLN A 252 -58.14 -27.49 -37.87
C GLN A 252 -58.14 -26.24 -36.97
N GLN A 253 -59.23 -26.00 -36.25
CA GLN A 253 -59.34 -24.87 -35.32
C GLN A 253 -58.40 -25.02 -34.12
N GLU A 254 -58.35 -26.20 -33.51
CA GLU A 254 -57.42 -26.48 -32.39
C GLU A 254 -55.96 -26.35 -32.83
N VAL A 255 -55.61 -26.74 -34.06
CA VAL A 255 -54.26 -26.54 -34.61
C VAL A 255 -53.91 -25.05 -34.71
N ILE A 256 -54.85 -24.20 -35.15
CA ILE A 256 -54.64 -22.75 -35.24
C ILE A 256 -54.47 -22.14 -33.84
N ASP A 257 -55.25 -22.58 -32.85
CA ASP A 257 -55.17 -22.09 -31.48
C ASP A 257 -53.84 -22.47 -30.81
N GLU A 258 -53.34 -23.69 -31.05
CA GLU A 258 -52.02 -24.14 -30.61
C GLU A 258 -50.88 -23.36 -31.28
N LEU A 259 -50.97 -23.12 -32.60
CA LEU A 259 -50.01 -22.28 -33.33
C LEU A 259 -50.00 -20.83 -32.82
N SER A 260 -51.17 -20.27 -32.51
CA SER A 260 -51.30 -18.94 -31.92
C SER A 260 -50.64 -18.87 -30.53
N THR A 261 -50.82 -19.91 -29.71
CA THR A 261 -50.18 -20.03 -28.40
C THR A 261 -48.66 -20.14 -28.52
N MET A 262 -48.16 -20.92 -29.47
CA MET A 262 -46.73 -20.99 -29.76
C MET A 262 -46.16 -19.66 -30.24
N ARG A 263 -46.84 -18.95 -31.14
CA ARG A 263 -46.41 -17.61 -31.61
C ARG A 263 -46.27 -16.64 -30.44
N LYS A 264 -47.25 -16.58 -29.54
CA LYS A 264 -47.19 -15.75 -28.32
C LYS A 264 -45.99 -16.11 -27.43
N ASN A 265 -45.65 -17.39 -27.31
CA ASN A 265 -44.47 -17.84 -26.55
C ASN A 265 -43.15 -17.43 -27.22
N VAL A 266 -43.07 -17.43 -28.56
CA VAL A 266 -41.90 -16.95 -29.31
C VAL A 266 -41.72 -15.44 -29.15
N GLU A 267 -42.78 -14.64 -29.33
CA GLU A 267 -42.75 -13.19 -29.10
C GLU A 267 -42.33 -12.86 -27.67
N ARG A 268 -42.77 -13.67 -26.70
CA ARG A 268 -42.34 -13.55 -25.30
C ARG A 268 -40.84 -13.83 -25.13
N LEU A 269 -40.31 -14.87 -25.75
CA LEU A 269 -38.87 -15.18 -25.75
C LEU A 269 -38.05 -14.02 -26.34
N GLU A 270 -38.49 -13.43 -27.45
CA GLU A 270 -37.83 -12.27 -28.05
C GLU A 270 -37.80 -11.07 -27.10
N LYS A 271 -38.92 -10.78 -26.42
CA LYS A 271 -38.97 -9.75 -25.37
C LYS A 271 -37.97 -10.03 -24.24
N TYR A 272 -37.81 -11.29 -23.79
CA TYR A 272 -36.83 -11.66 -22.77
C TYR A 272 -35.38 -11.40 -23.23
N VAL A 273 -35.04 -11.80 -24.46
CA VAL A 273 -33.68 -11.62 -25.02
C VAL A 273 -33.34 -10.13 -25.20
N ASN A 274 -34.30 -9.35 -25.72
CA ASN A 274 -34.14 -7.91 -25.88
C ASN A 274 -33.98 -7.21 -24.53
N ALA A 275 -34.78 -7.59 -23.54
CA ALA A 275 -34.68 -7.03 -22.20
C ALA A 275 -33.32 -7.36 -21.53
N MET A 276 -32.80 -8.58 -21.70
CA MET A 276 -31.46 -8.95 -21.22
C MET A 276 -30.37 -8.10 -21.87
N THR A 277 -30.42 -7.96 -23.20
CA THR A 277 -29.46 -7.14 -23.95
C THR A 277 -29.48 -5.69 -23.48
N ASN A 278 -30.67 -5.15 -23.21
CA ASN A 278 -30.83 -3.79 -22.71
C ASN A 278 -30.35 -3.65 -21.26
N LEU A 279 -30.57 -4.63 -20.37
CA LEU A 279 -30.04 -4.60 -19.00
C LEU A 279 -28.51 -4.50 -18.99
N TYR A 280 -27.81 -5.32 -19.77
CA TYR A 280 -26.35 -5.24 -19.87
C TYR A 280 -25.87 -3.90 -20.42
N ARG A 281 -26.59 -3.33 -21.40
CA ARG A 281 -26.28 -1.99 -21.91
C ARG A 281 -26.47 -0.92 -20.83
N LEU A 282 -27.53 -1.00 -20.02
CA LEU A 282 -27.83 -0.02 -18.96
C LEU A 282 -26.74 0.03 -17.88
N GLU A 283 -26.05 -1.08 -17.62
CA GLU A 283 -24.90 -1.10 -16.71
C GLU A 283 -23.69 -0.34 -17.26
N ASP A 284 -23.54 -0.26 -18.58
CA ASP A 284 -22.39 0.35 -19.27
C ASP A 284 -22.68 1.76 -19.85
N ILE A 285 -23.94 2.21 -19.91
CA ILE A 285 -24.32 3.50 -20.50
C ILE A 285 -23.81 4.68 -19.66
N GLU A 286 -22.97 5.53 -20.24
CA GLU A 286 -22.63 6.84 -19.69
C GLU A 286 -23.86 7.75 -19.70
N ILE A 287 -24.32 8.18 -18.52
CA ILE A 287 -25.49 9.06 -18.40
C ILE A 287 -25.03 10.50 -18.68
N LYS A 288 -25.35 10.99 -19.89
CA LYS A 288 -25.16 12.40 -20.24
C LYS A 288 -26.26 13.22 -19.58
N LYS A 289 -25.89 13.98 -18.54
CA LYS A 289 -26.79 14.91 -17.85
C LYS A 289 -26.73 16.28 -18.52
N GLU A 290 -27.85 16.97 -18.49
CA GLU A 290 -27.97 18.34 -18.98
C GLU A 290 -28.78 19.18 -17.98
N THR A 291 -28.70 20.50 -18.12
CA THR A 291 -29.48 21.40 -17.28
C THR A 291 -30.88 21.53 -17.84
N ILE A 292 -31.88 21.10 -17.08
CA ILE A 292 -33.29 21.06 -17.49
C ILE A 292 -34.12 21.88 -16.51
N ASN A 293 -35.04 22.67 -17.05
CA ASN A 293 -36.00 23.38 -16.22
C ASN A 293 -37.04 22.41 -15.63
N PHE A 294 -37.37 22.56 -14.35
CA PHE A 294 -38.32 21.69 -13.67
C PHE A 294 -39.70 21.65 -14.35
N ASN A 295 -40.18 22.74 -14.97
CA ASN A 295 -41.45 22.72 -15.71
C ASN A 295 -41.43 21.77 -16.90
N LEU A 296 -40.29 21.63 -17.59
CA LEU A 296 -40.17 20.68 -18.71
C LEU A 296 -40.29 19.25 -18.21
N LEU A 297 -39.61 18.93 -17.11
CA LEU A 297 -39.75 17.62 -16.46
C LEU A 297 -41.20 17.38 -16.04
N LEU A 298 -41.81 18.30 -15.29
CA LEU A 298 -43.18 18.16 -14.79
C LEU A 298 -44.18 17.98 -15.94
N LYS A 299 -43.99 18.71 -17.05
CA LYS A 299 -44.80 18.53 -18.26
C LYS A 299 -44.63 17.13 -18.83
N SER A 300 -43.41 16.65 -19.04
CA SER A 300 -43.17 15.29 -19.54
C SER A 300 -43.79 14.22 -18.66
N LEU A 301 -43.67 14.33 -17.33
CA LEU A 301 -44.28 13.36 -16.40
C LEU A 301 -45.82 13.44 -16.45
N SER A 302 -46.39 14.64 -16.58
CA SER A 302 -47.85 14.81 -16.71
C SER A 302 -48.37 14.21 -18.01
N ASP A 303 -47.72 14.51 -19.14
CA ASP A 303 -48.06 13.97 -20.46
C ASP A 303 -48.00 12.42 -20.46
N THR A 304 -46.97 11.83 -19.84
CA THR A 304 -46.86 10.38 -19.64
C THR A 304 -48.01 9.83 -18.78
N THR A 305 -48.44 10.57 -17.76
CA THR A 305 -49.52 10.13 -16.86
C THR A 305 -50.86 10.13 -17.59
N GLU A 306 -51.16 11.19 -18.35
CA GLU A 306 -52.37 11.27 -19.15
C GLU A 306 -52.44 10.16 -20.21
N LEU A 307 -51.30 9.78 -20.79
CA LEU A 307 -51.22 8.72 -21.78
C LEU A 307 -51.45 7.32 -21.18
N LEU A 308 -50.91 7.04 -19.99
CA LEU A 308 -50.92 5.70 -19.39
C LEU A 308 -52.10 5.46 -18.44
N CYS A 309 -52.60 6.48 -17.74
CA CYS A 309 -53.72 6.37 -16.81
C CYS A 309 -55.06 6.71 -17.50
N THR A 310 -55.58 5.81 -18.35
CA THR A 310 -56.88 5.99 -19.01
C THR A 310 -58.06 5.63 -18.11
N ASP A 311 -57.94 4.56 -17.31
CA ASP A 311 -59.07 3.93 -16.59
C ASP A 311 -58.93 3.97 -15.06
N ILE A 312 -57.90 4.66 -14.54
CA ILE A 312 -57.60 4.75 -13.10
C ILE A 312 -57.51 6.22 -12.69
N LYS A 313 -58.08 6.57 -11.53
CA LYS A 313 -57.98 7.92 -10.99
C LYS A 313 -56.56 8.17 -10.49
N TYR A 314 -56.02 9.35 -10.78
CA TYR A 314 -54.70 9.72 -10.29
C TYR A 314 -54.68 11.13 -9.70
N SER A 315 -53.72 11.38 -8.79
CA SER A 315 -53.43 12.72 -8.29
C SER A 315 -51.93 13.00 -8.40
N ILE A 316 -51.57 14.17 -8.92
CA ILE A 316 -50.17 14.62 -9.00
C ILE A 316 -50.01 15.79 -8.02
N LYS A 317 -49.08 15.66 -7.08
CA LYS A 317 -48.71 16.71 -6.14
C LYS A 317 -47.24 17.05 -6.32
N THR A 318 -46.94 18.34 -6.28
CA THR A 318 -45.56 18.82 -6.24
C THR A 318 -45.41 19.95 -5.22
N ASN A 319 -44.28 19.95 -4.51
CA ASN A 319 -43.90 21.01 -3.58
C ASN A 319 -42.65 21.79 -4.07
N CYS A 320 -42.24 21.56 -5.31
CA CYS A 320 -41.07 22.18 -5.92
C CYS A 320 -41.42 23.54 -6.53
N ASN A 321 -40.43 24.44 -6.60
CA ASN A 321 -40.62 25.70 -7.29
C ASN A 321 -40.46 25.50 -8.82
N ASN A 322 -41.43 25.99 -9.58
CA ASN A 322 -41.51 25.83 -11.03
C ASN A 322 -40.29 26.38 -11.80
N ASN A 323 -39.50 27.28 -11.20
CA ASN A 323 -38.35 27.90 -11.86
C ASN A 323 -36.98 27.27 -11.53
N GLU A 324 -36.95 26.14 -10.84
CA GLU A 324 -35.68 25.47 -10.51
C GLU A 324 -35.10 24.72 -11.72
N ASN A 325 -33.77 24.72 -11.82
CA ASN A 325 -33.03 23.98 -12.83
C ASN A 325 -32.43 22.73 -12.20
N LEU A 326 -32.45 21.62 -12.94
CA LEU A 326 -31.98 20.31 -12.51
C LEU A 326 -30.88 19.82 -13.44
N PHE A 327 -29.83 19.24 -12.90
CA PHE A 327 -28.79 18.59 -13.69
C PHE A 327 -29.07 17.09 -13.80
N ILE A 328 -29.86 16.71 -14.81
CA ILE A 328 -30.37 15.35 -15.01
C ILE A 328 -30.36 14.95 -16.48
N ASN A 329 -30.50 13.65 -16.76
CA ASN A 329 -30.89 13.17 -18.09
C ASN A 329 -32.41 12.96 -18.11
N LEU A 330 -33.15 13.74 -18.91
CA LEU A 330 -34.62 13.70 -18.93
C LEU A 330 -35.16 12.33 -19.28
N ASP A 331 -34.68 11.73 -20.37
CA ASP A 331 -35.18 10.47 -20.91
C ASP A 331 -35.09 9.35 -19.88
N ILE A 332 -33.98 9.29 -19.13
CA ILE A 332 -33.80 8.31 -18.07
C ILE A 332 -34.78 8.56 -16.91
N VAL A 333 -35.01 9.82 -16.51
CA VAL A 333 -35.97 10.12 -15.44
C VAL A 333 -37.39 9.76 -15.86
N VAL A 334 -37.77 10.08 -17.11
CA VAL A 334 -39.07 9.70 -17.68
C VAL A 334 -39.20 8.17 -17.76
N GLN A 335 -38.15 7.46 -18.18
CA GLN A 335 -38.14 6.00 -18.21
C GLN A 335 -38.29 5.37 -16.81
N ILE A 336 -37.65 5.93 -15.78
CA ILE A 336 -37.87 5.49 -14.39
C ILE A 336 -39.34 5.70 -14.03
N TYR A 337 -39.87 6.90 -14.30
CA TYR A 337 -41.24 7.25 -13.98
C TYR A 337 -42.27 6.34 -14.67
N GLU A 338 -42.13 6.10 -15.98
CA GLU A 338 -42.98 5.19 -16.75
C GLU A 338 -43.03 3.79 -16.15
N ASN A 339 -41.87 3.26 -15.74
CA ASN A 339 -41.79 1.95 -15.11
C ASN A 339 -42.47 1.91 -13.74
N LEU A 340 -42.33 2.97 -12.94
CA LEU A 340 -43.02 3.08 -11.65
C LEU A 340 -44.53 3.19 -11.85
N LEU A 341 -44.96 4.07 -12.75
CA LEU A 341 -46.36 4.31 -13.05
C LEU A 341 -47.05 3.07 -13.62
N SER A 342 -46.44 2.41 -14.60
CA SER A 342 -46.94 1.16 -15.17
C SER A 342 -47.06 0.05 -14.11
N ASN A 343 -46.11 0.00 -13.16
CA ASN A 343 -46.19 -0.94 -12.06
C ASN A 343 -47.37 -0.63 -11.12
N SER A 344 -47.59 0.64 -10.78
CA SER A 344 -48.73 1.06 -9.95
C SER A 344 -50.07 0.88 -10.65
N ILE A 345 -50.20 1.21 -11.94
CA ILE A 345 -51.41 0.94 -12.74
C ILE A 345 -51.82 -0.52 -12.71
N ARG A 346 -50.84 -1.44 -12.76
CA ARG A 346 -51.12 -2.88 -12.77
C ARG A 346 -51.72 -3.40 -11.45
N TYR A 347 -51.34 -2.81 -10.31
CA TYR A 347 -51.73 -3.31 -9.00
C TYR A 347 -52.72 -2.42 -8.25
N ALA A 348 -52.92 -1.18 -8.70
CA ALA A 348 -53.90 -0.27 -8.14
C ALA A 348 -55.32 -0.84 -8.28
N ASN A 349 -56.13 -0.63 -7.25
CA ASN A 349 -57.55 -0.94 -7.29
C ASN A 349 -58.33 0.20 -7.93
N SER A 350 -58.05 1.44 -7.52
CA SER A 350 -58.84 2.59 -7.95
C SER A 350 -58.08 3.91 -8.03
N MET A 351 -56.95 4.04 -7.34
CA MET A 351 -56.27 5.33 -7.19
C MET A 351 -54.75 5.21 -7.17
N ILE A 352 -54.09 6.16 -7.84
CA ILE A 352 -52.64 6.34 -7.83
C ILE A 352 -52.30 7.75 -7.39
N ASP A 353 -51.43 7.87 -6.39
CA ASP A 353 -50.91 9.14 -5.90
C ASP A 353 -49.44 9.31 -6.32
N ILE A 354 -49.15 10.40 -7.04
CA ILE A 354 -47.82 10.77 -7.50
C ILE A 354 -47.37 12.01 -6.73
N ASP A 355 -46.26 11.88 -5.98
CA ASP A 355 -45.61 12.99 -5.28
C ASP A 355 -44.24 13.28 -5.90
N ILE A 356 -44.04 14.52 -6.33
CA ILE A 356 -42.77 14.99 -6.88
C ILE A 356 -42.23 16.08 -5.96
N SER A 357 -41.15 15.76 -5.26
CA SER A 357 -40.55 16.66 -4.28
C SER A 357 -39.03 16.76 -4.41
N MET A 358 -38.44 17.83 -3.90
CA MET A 358 -36.99 18.00 -3.84
C MET A 358 -36.50 18.03 -2.40
N LYS A 359 -35.45 17.26 -2.11
CA LYS A 359 -34.83 17.20 -0.79
C LYS A 359 -33.32 17.25 -0.89
N LYS A 360 -32.73 18.36 -0.43
CA LYS A 360 -31.29 18.65 -0.50
C LYS A 360 -30.78 18.64 -1.95
N GLN A 361 -30.11 17.57 -2.36
CA GLN A 361 -29.49 17.41 -3.69
C GLN A 361 -30.21 16.33 -4.52
N TYR A 362 -31.42 15.95 -4.13
CA TYR A 362 -32.18 14.88 -4.74
C TYR A 362 -33.57 15.34 -5.16
N LEU A 363 -33.97 14.94 -6.36
CA LEU A 363 -35.35 14.87 -6.80
C LEU A 363 -35.93 13.52 -6.37
N LEU A 364 -37.09 13.57 -5.72
CA LEU A 364 -37.84 12.42 -5.27
C LEU A 364 -39.10 12.33 -6.14
N ILE A 365 -39.28 11.19 -6.78
CA ILE A 365 -40.49 10.84 -7.51
C ILE A 365 -41.08 9.63 -6.82
N SER A 366 -42.18 9.83 -6.08
CA SER A 366 -42.91 8.79 -5.39
C SER A 366 -44.19 8.46 -6.15
N VAL A 367 -44.39 7.19 -6.46
CA VAL A 367 -45.66 6.68 -7.02
C VAL A 367 -46.23 5.68 -6.02
N SER A 368 -47.44 5.95 -5.55
CA SER A 368 -48.16 5.14 -4.58
C SER A 368 -49.48 4.65 -5.16
N ASP A 369 -49.81 3.38 -4.96
CA ASP A 369 -51.10 2.79 -5.32
C ASP A 369 -51.90 2.38 -4.08
N ASP A 370 -53.18 2.08 -4.28
CA ASP A 370 -54.12 1.55 -3.29
C ASP A 370 -54.31 0.01 -3.39
N GLY A 371 -53.33 -0.67 -3.97
CA GLY A 371 -53.34 -2.11 -4.26
C GLY A 371 -53.08 -3.02 -3.06
N CYS A 372 -52.63 -4.24 -3.34
CA CYS A 372 -52.27 -5.22 -2.30
C CYS A 372 -50.90 -4.96 -1.64
N GLY A 373 -50.09 -4.07 -2.21
CA GLY A 373 -48.74 -3.77 -1.73
C GLY A 373 -47.75 -4.93 -1.87
N PHE A 374 -46.62 -4.80 -1.20
CA PHE A 374 -45.58 -5.82 -1.11
C PHE A 374 -45.74 -6.63 0.19
N LYS A 375 -45.42 -7.92 0.16
CA LYS A 375 -45.23 -8.67 1.43
C LYS A 375 -43.93 -8.22 2.07
N ASP A 376 -43.90 -8.09 3.40
CA ASP A 376 -42.70 -7.64 4.13
C ASP A 376 -41.46 -8.50 3.83
N SER A 377 -41.66 -9.81 3.64
CA SER A 377 -40.59 -10.76 3.26
C SER A 377 -40.02 -10.54 1.85
N ASP A 378 -40.75 -9.82 1.00
CA ASP A 378 -40.46 -9.63 -0.41
C ASP A 378 -39.92 -8.23 -0.73
N ILE A 379 -40.02 -7.25 0.17
CA ILE A 379 -39.58 -5.85 -0.04
C ILE A 379 -38.11 -5.79 -0.51
N GLU A 380 -37.23 -6.62 0.05
CA GLU A 380 -35.82 -6.67 -0.35
C GLU A 380 -35.60 -7.35 -1.71
N ARG A 381 -36.57 -8.14 -2.17
CA ARG A 381 -36.49 -9.01 -3.36
C ARG A 381 -37.19 -8.46 -4.59
N VAL A 382 -38.13 -7.54 -4.43
CA VAL A 382 -38.92 -6.96 -5.54
C VAL A 382 -38.12 -6.17 -6.57
N THR A 383 -36.90 -5.74 -6.21
CA THR A 383 -35.97 -5.08 -7.15
C THR A 383 -35.03 -6.05 -7.84
N LEU A 384 -35.14 -7.35 -7.55
CA LEU A 384 -34.37 -8.37 -8.24
C LEU A 384 -34.95 -8.57 -9.64
N PRO A 385 -34.11 -8.77 -10.65
CA PRO A 385 -34.59 -8.96 -12.01
C PRO A 385 -35.36 -10.27 -12.11
N PHE A 386 -36.41 -10.23 -12.92
CA PHE A 386 -37.34 -11.33 -13.15
C PHE A 386 -38.15 -11.74 -11.91
N TYR A 387 -38.12 -10.91 -10.85
CA TYR A 387 -38.96 -11.15 -9.70
C TYR A 387 -40.43 -10.94 -10.05
N LYS A 388 -41.27 -11.93 -9.71
CA LYS A 388 -42.73 -11.83 -9.75
C LYS A 388 -43.29 -12.28 -8.40
N SER A 389 -44.26 -11.52 -7.89
CA SER A 389 -45.04 -11.96 -6.74
C SER A 389 -45.82 -13.22 -7.12
N SER A 390 -46.00 -14.14 -6.17
CA SER A 390 -46.81 -15.35 -6.38
C SER A 390 -48.28 -15.08 -6.69
N GLN A 391 -48.76 -13.87 -6.43
CA GLN A 391 -50.11 -13.39 -6.77
C GLN A 391 -50.21 -12.90 -8.21
N ASP A 392 -49.09 -12.70 -8.90
CA ASP A 392 -49.06 -12.18 -10.26
C ASP A 392 -49.04 -13.34 -11.27
N THR A 393 -50.23 -13.65 -11.80
CA THR A 393 -50.43 -14.69 -12.81
C THR A 393 -50.26 -14.16 -14.24
N THR A 394 -50.00 -12.86 -14.41
CA THR A 394 -49.94 -12.23 -15.72
C THR A 394 -48.60 -12.50 -16.42
N THR A 395 -48.67 -12.81 -17.71
CA THR A 395 -47.51 -13.12 -18.55
C THR A 395 -46.95 -11.90 -19.27
N GLU A 396 -47.60 -10.74 -19.15
CA GLU A 396 -47.29 -9.53 -19.94
C GLU A 396 -45.99 -8.84 -19.54
N HIS A 397 -45.64 -8.83 -18.25
CA HIS A 397 -44.43 -8.17 -17.77
C HIS A 397 -43.36 -9.18 -17.36
N LEU A 398 -42.09 -8.76 -17.47
CA LEU A 398 -40.92 -9.60 -17.25
C LEU A 398 -40.42 -9.54 -15.80
N GLY A 399 -41.03 -8.78 -14.90
CA GLY A 399 -40.47 -8.54 -13.56
C GLY A 399 -39.16 -7.73 -13.57
N LEU A 400 -38.95 -6.89 -14.59
CA LEU A 400 -37.74 -6.10 -14.77
C LEU A 400 -37.90 -4.62 -14.44
N GLY A 401 -39.13 -4.09 -14.39
CA GLY A 401 -39.38 -2.65 -14.26
C GLY A 401 -38.71 -2.03 -13.02
N LEU A 402 -38.93 -2.60 -11.83
CA LEU A 402 -38.32 -2.11 -10.59
C LEU A 402 -36.80 -2.33 -10.54
N ASN A 403 -36.30 -3.39 -11.18
CA ASN A 403 -34.87 -3.62 -11.31
C ASN A 403 -34.20 -2.55 -12.19
N ILE A 404 -34.80 -2.25 -13.35
CA ILE A 404 -34.36 -1.17 -14.26
C ILE A 404 -34.39 0.17 -13.52
N CYS A 405 -35.48 0.48 -12.79
CA CYS A 405 -35.58 1.70 -11.98
C CYS A 405 -34.43 1.80 -10.97
N LYS A 406 -34.10 0.70 -10.29
CA LYS A 406 -33.00 0.67 -9.32
C LYS A 406 -31.66 0.94 -9.99
N ILE A 407 -31.34 0.25 -11.09
CA ILE A 407 -30.10 0.45 -11.86
C ILE A 407 -29.99 1.91 -12.33
N LEU A 408 -31.05 2.43 -12.94
CA LEU A 408 -31.07 3.80 -13.46
C LEU A 408 -30.94 4.85 -12.34
N CYS A 409 -31.60 4.67 -11.20
CA CYS A 409 -31.45 5.56 -10.03
C CYS A 409 -30.00 5.54 -9.50
N GLU A 410 -29.41 4.35 -9.35
CA GLU A 410 -28.04 4.19 -8.86
C GLU A 410 -27.01 4.80 -9.82
N ARG A 411 -27.17 4.59 -11.14
CA ARG A 411 -26.33 5.21 -12.18
C ARG A 411 -26.48 6.73 -12.22
N HIS A 412 -27.67 7.24 -11.89
CA HIS A 412 -27.90 8.68 -11.76
C HIS A 412 -27.34 9.26 -10.43
N GLY A 413 -26.84 8.42 -9.52
CA GLY A 413 -26.23 8.82 -8.25
C GLY A 413 -27.20 8.90 -7.07
N GLY A 414 -28.37 8.28 -7.20
CA GLY A 414 -29.37 8.14 -6.14
C GLY A 414 -29.70 6.67 -5.84
N THR A 415 -30.96 6.38 -5.50
CA THR A 415 -31.39 5.05 -5.05
C THR A 415 -32.90 4.87 -5.22
N LEU A 416 -33.38 3.62 -5.23
CA LEU A 416 -34.80 3.29 -5.26
C LEU A 416 -35.26 2.79 -3.88
N LYS A 417 -36.30 3.39 -3.32
CA LYS A 417 -36.90 2.95 -2.05
C LYS A 417 -38.24 2.28 -2.31
N ILE A 418 -38.42 1.12 -1.71
CA ILE A 418 -39.66 0.36 -1.72
C ILE A 418 -40.28 0.44 -0.31
N ALA A 419 -41.56 0.76 -0.22
CA ALA A 419 -42.34 0.73 1.02
C ALA A 419 -43.78 0.32 0.71
N ASN A 420 -44.53 -0.04 1.76
CA ASN A 420 -45.99 -0.10 1.69
C ASN A 420 -46.57 1.21 2.23
N ASN A 421 -47.74 1.58 1.73
CA ASN A 421 -48.50 2.72 2.24
C ASN A 421 -49.20 2.35 3.56
N ASP A 422 -49.23 3.28 4.51
CA ASP A 422 -49.90 3.13 5.81
C ASP A 422 -51.41 2.81 5.67
N LYS A 423 -52.01 3.20 4.54
CA LYS A 423 -53.43 2.95 4.22
C LYS A 423 -53.67 1.67 3.39
N GLY A 424 -52.63 0.88 3.12
CA GLY A 424 -52.65 -0.24 2.17
C GLY A 424 -52.16 0.17 0.78
N GLY A 425 -51.52 -0.77 0.07
CA GLY A 425 -50.91 -0.54 -1.24
C GLY A 425 -49.39 -0.37 -1.21
N ALA A 426 -48.79 -0.24 -2.39
CA ALA A 426 -47.35 -0.06 -2.56
C ALA A 426 -46.99 1.42 -2.73
N CYS A 427 -45.82 1.82 -2.23
CA CYS A 427 -45.22 3.12 -2.50
C CYS A 427 -43.75 2.94 -2.90
N VAL A 428 -43.43 3.34 -4.13
CA VAL A 428 -42.07 3.27 -4.65
C VAL A 428 -41.55 4.67 -4.91
N THR A 429 -40.38 4.99 -4.34
CA THR A 429 -39.77 6.32 -4.43
C THR A 429 -38.41 6.24 -5.12
N ALA A 430 -38.28 6.87 -6.28
CA ALA A 430 -37.02 7.08 -6.95
C ALA A 430 -36.31 8.33 -6.39
N TRP A 431 -35.07 8.17 -5.94
CA TRP A 431 -34.19 9.26 -5.54
C TRP A 431 -33.20 9.49 -6.67
N ILE A 432 -33.17 10.70 -7.22
CA ILE A 432 -32.37 11.06 -8.39
C ILE A 432 -31.52 12.26 -8.03
N LYS A 433 -30.21 12.20 -8.25
CA LYS A 433 -29.30 13.29 -7.87
C LYS A 433 -29.36 14.41 -8.91
N ILE A 434 -29.58 15.64 -8.46
CA ILE A 434 -29.87 16.81 -9.30
C ILE A 434 -28.78 17.88 -9.34
N ILE A 435 -27.64 17.66 -8.68
CA ILE A 435 -26.50 18.60 -8.63
C ILE A 435 -25.21 17.86 -9.00
N ASP A 436 -24.34 18.50 -9.77
CA ASP A 436 -23.00 17.98 -10.04
C ASP A 436 -22.04 18.22 -8.86
N VAL A 437 -21.10 17.30 -8.63
CA VAL A 437 -20.13 17.38 -7.51
C VAL A 437 -18.91 18.23 -7.87
N ASP A 438 -18.75 18.62 -9.13
CA ASP A 438 -17.48 19.19 -9.63
C ASP A 438 -17.50 20.72 -9.88
N GLU A 439 -18.50 21.46 -9.42
CA GLU A 439 -18.43 22.93 -9.33
C GLU A 439 -18.52 23.42 -7.87
N LYS A 440 -17.38 23.30 -7.17
CA LYS A 440 -16.98 24.26 -6.14
C LYS A 440 -15.47 24.39 -6.02
#